data_AF-A0A1X0RSZ6-F1
#
_entry.id   AF-A0A1X0RSZ6-F1
#
_cell.length_a   1.000
_cell.length_b   1.000
_cell.length_c   1.000
_cell.angle_alpha   90.00
_cell.angle_beta   90.00
_cell.angle_gamma   90.00
#
_symmetry.space_group_name_H-M   'P 1'
#
loop_
_entity.id
_entity.type
_entity.pdbx_description
1 polymer ?
#
loop_
_entity_poly.entity_id
_entity_poly.type
_entity_poly.pdbx_seq_one_letter_code
_entity_poly.pdbx_strand_id
1 'polypeptide(L)' 'KYFCPYCKKPFNRPSSLRIHTYSHTGEKPFVCLEEGCGRQFSVQSNMRRHLR' A
#
# COMPACT_ATOMS: atom_id res chain seq x y z
N LYS A 1 12.44 -3.06 15.61
CA LYS A 1 11.03 -2.58 15.60
C LYS A 1 11.00 -1.27 14.84
N TYR A 2 10.04 -1.10 13.92
CA TYR A 2 9.85 0.13 13.16
C TYR A 2 8.56 0.80 13.61
N PHE A 3 8.52 2.12 13.71
CA PHE A 3 7.36 2.84 14.23
C PHE A 3 6.77 3.75 13.16
N CYS A 4 5.44 3.79 13.08
CA CYS A 4 4.75 4.73 12.21
C CYS A 4 5.04 6.18 12.63
N PRO A 5 5.47 7.06 11.71
CA PRO A 5 5.72 8.46 12.06
C PRO A 5 4.43 9.20 12.45
N TYR A 6 3.28 8.79 11.90
CA TYR A 6 1.98 9.45 12.11
C TYR A 6 1.25 8.98 13.37
N CYS A 7 1.17 7.66 13.61
CA CYS A 7 0.38 7.10 14.71
C CYS A 7 1.19 6.28 15.72
N LYS A 8 2.53 6.25 15.59
CA LYS A 8 3.46 5.53 16.47
C LYS A 8 3.21 4.02 16.61
N LYS A 9 2.33 3.42 15.79
CA LYS A 9 2.12 1.97 15.76
C LYS A 9 3.43 1.23 15.45
N PRO A 10 3.74 0.13 16.17
CA PRO A 10 4.92 -0.68 15.93
C PRO A 10 4.69 -1.68 14.79
N PHE A 11 5.76 -1.93 14.01
CA PHE A 11 5.82 -2.89 12.93
C PHE A 11 7.10 -3.73 13.05
N ASN A 12 6.97 -5.00 12.69
CA ASN A 12 8.09 -5.96 12.73
C ASN A 12 8.96 -5.92 11.47
N ARG A 13 8.46 -5.33 10.37
CA ARG A 13 9.15 -5.22 9.08
C ARG A 13 9.03 -3.81 8.51
N PRO A 14 10.09 -3.29 7.85
CA PRO A 14 10.06 -1.96 7.25
C PRO A 14 9.09 -1.89 6.07
N SER A 15 8.94 -2.99 5.31
CA SER A 15 7.96 -3.07 4.21
C SER A 15 6.52 -2.95 4.72
N SER A 16 6.18 -3.58 5.85
CA SER A 16 4.87 -3.44 6.48
C SER A 16 4.61 -2.01 6.98
N LEU A 17 5.63 -1.36 7.55
CA LEU A 17 5.56 0.06 7.91
C LEU A 17 5.31 0.93 6.67
N ARG A 18 6.07 0.74 5.59
CA ARG A 18 5.93 1.53 4.35
C ARG A 18 4.56 1.36 3.70
N ILE A 19 4.03 0.15 3.69
CA ILE A 19 2.67 -0.10 3.20
C ILE A 19 1.64 0.59 4.11
N HIS A 20 1.85 0.54 5.41
CA HIS A 20 0.98 1.23 6.36
C HIS A 20 1.02 2.76 6.21
N THR A 21 2.17 3.36 5.88
CA THR A 21 2.24 4.82 5.69
C THR A 21 1.35 5.31 4.54
N TYR A 22 1.10 4.47 3.54
CA TYR A 22 0.14 4.77 2.47
C TYR A 22 -1.30 4.94 2.96
N SER A 23 -1.68 4.36 4.11
CA SER A 23 -3.01 4.63 4.71
C SER A 23 -3.11 6.02 5.34
N HIS A 24 -1.98 6.66 5.61
CA HIS A 24 -1.94 8.03 6.11
C HIS A 24 -1.79 9.05 4.97
N THR A 25 -0.94 8.78 3.99
CA THR A 25 -0.72 9.69 2.85
C THR A 25 -1.79 9.58 1.78
N GLY A 26 -2.54 8.47 1.74
CA GLY A 26 -3.50 8.18 0.69
C GLY A 26 -2.85 7.75 -0.63
N GLU A 27 -1.52 7.65 -0.68
CA GLU A 27 -0.80 7.22 -1.88
C GLU A 27 -1.14 5.79 -2.27
N LYS A 28 -1.36 5.57 -3.56
CA LYS A 28 -1.64 4.26 -4.13
C LYS A 28 -0.75 4.03 -5.35
N PRO A 29 0.52 3.65 -5.13
CA PRO A 29 1.51 3.59 -6.20
C PRO A 29 1.26 2.46 -7.22
N PHE A 30 0.39 1.50 -6.90
CA PHE A 30 0.10 0.38 -7.79
C PHE A 30 -1.20 0.66 -8.54
N VAL A 31 -1.09 0.98 -9.83
CA VAL A 31 -2.23 1.27 -10.69
C VAL A 31 -2.51 0.08 -11.60
N CYS A 32 -3.77 -0.28 -11.77
CA CYS A 32 -4.23 -1.22 -12.78
C CYS A 32 -4.25 -0.51 -14.13
N LEU A 33 -3.44 -1.00 -15.07
CA LEU A 33 -3.30 -0.46 -16.42
C LEU A 33 -4.18 -1.19 -17.45
N GLU A 34 -5.10 -2.05 -16.98
CA GLU A 34 -6.12 -2.64 -17.86
C GLU A 34 -7.03 -1.54 -18.41
N GLU A 35 -7.33 -1.65 -19.70
CA GLU A 35 -8.15 -0.69 -20.44
C GLU A 35 -9.52 -0.53 -19.76
N GLY A 36 -9.83 0.69 -19.32
CA GLY A 36 -11.08 1.01 -18.62
C GLY A 36 -11.11 0.73 -17.11
N CYS A 37 -10.04 0.22 -16.50
CA CYS A 37 -10.04 -0.09 -15.06
C CYS A 37 -9.61 1.09 -14.17
N GLY A 38 -8.41 1.65 -14.39
CA GLY A 38 -7.86 2.79 -13.64
C GLY A 38 -7.74 2.61 -12.12
N ARG A 39 -7.98 1.41 -11.58
CA ARG A 39 -8.01 1.16 -10.13
C ARG A 39 -6.62 1.28 -9.51
N GLN A 40 -6.53 1.93 -8.36
CA GLN A 40 -5.28 2.10 -7.64
C GLN A 40 -5.27 1.33 -6.32
N PHE A 41 -4.11 0.80 -5.95
CA PHE A 41 -3.88 -0.02 -4.77
C PHE A 41 -2.67 0.48 -3.98
N SER A 42 -2.75 0.40 -2.66
CA SER A 42 -1.62 0.67 -1.75
C SER A 42 -0.67 -0.52 -1.61
N VAL A 43 -1.09 -1.71 -2.05
CA VAL A 43 -0.31 -2.96 -1.92
C VAL A 43 -0.28 -3.73 -3.23
N GLN A 44 0.92 -4.12 -3.67
CA GLN A 44 1.13 -4.88 -4.90
C GLN A 44 0.37 -6.21 -4.91
N SER A 45 0.31 -6.93 -3.78
CA SER A 45 -0.44 -8.19 -3.70
C SER A 45 -1.93 -8.01 -3.96
N ASN A 46 -2.51 -6.88 -3.53
CA ASN A 46 -3.92 -6.58 -3.78
C ASN A 46 -4.16 -6.28 -5.26
N MET A 47 -3.27 -5.53 -5.90
CA MET A 47 -3.32 -5.28 -7.35
C MET A 47 -3.17 -6.58 -8.15
N ARG A 48 -2.19 -7.43 -7.79
CA ARG A 48 -2.01 -8.75 -8.43
C ARG A 48 -3.20 -9.67 -8.26
N ARG A 49 -3.87 -9.65 -7.09
CA ARG A 49 -5.10 -10.42 -6.88
C ARG A 49 -6.25 -9.88 -7.72
N HIS A 50 -6.31 -8.57 -7.92
CA HIS A 50 -7.31 -7.95 -8.78
C HIS A 50 -7.14 -8.30 -10.27
N LEU A 51 -5.90 -8.51 -10.74
CA LEU A 51 -5.59 -8.90 -12.12
C LEU A 51 -5.77 -10.40 -12.42
N ARG A 52 -6.07 -11.23 -11.42
CA ARG A 52 -6.39 -12.65 -11.63
C ARG A 52 -7.89 -12.82 -11.83
#